data_AF-A0A2E4JXU8-F1
#
_entry.id   AF-A0A2E4JXU8-F1
#
_cell.length_a   1.000
_cell.length_b   1.000
_cell.length_c   1.000
_cell.angle_alpha   90.00
_cell.angle_beta   90.00
_cell.angle_gamma   90.00
#
_symmetry.space_group_name_H-M   'P 1'
#
loop_
_entity.id
_entity.type
_entity.pdbx_description
1 polymer ?
#
loop_
_entity_poly.entity_id
_entity_poly.type
_entity_poly.pdbx_seq_one_letter_code
_entity_poly.pdbx_strand_id
1 'polypeptide(L)'
;MGKIFQIGGISLIVITLFTILSLLVVGYEPQDQSPGLWLTGELATEDVADWSFTEQHEEIFVQTRSPWLIPHSVTTYCATYNDSFYLFSAYYGGGDFPDLRRWNKNVVRDPRVRLKIGDQLFDQTLSYIDDESIRTPVHQAFVDKYPQWASPGLENVHIFQVL
;
A
#
# COMPACT_ATOMS: atom_id res chain seq x y z
N MET A 1 48.78 -5.20 12.18
CA MET A 1 47.70 -4.89 11.21
C MET A 1 46.47 -5.80 11.33
N GLY A 2 46.59 -7.11 11.57
CA GLY A 2 45.43 -8.03 11.61
C GLY A 2 44.34 -7.72 12.67
N LYS A 3 44.72 -7.32 13.89
CA LYS A 3 43.74 -6.99 14.96
C LYS A 3 42.90 -5.74 14.66
N ILE A 4 43.46 -4.74 14.00
CA ILE A 4 42.76 -3.50 13.64
C ILE A 4 41.75 -3.77 12.51
N PHE A 5 42.11 -4.59 11.53
CA PHE A 5 41.19 -5.04 10.48
C PHE A 5 40.07 -5.94 11.03
N GLN A 6 40.36 -6.80 12.01
CA GLN A 6 39.34 -7.60 12.70
C GLN A 6 38.37 -6.73 13.53
N ILE A 7 38.88 -5.77 14.30
CA ILE A 7 38.04 -4.85 15.08
C ILE A 7 37.21 -3.96 14.16
N GLY A 8 37.79 -3.45 13.06
CA GLY A 8 37.05 -2.68 12.05
C GLY A 8 35.94 -3.49 11.37
N GLY A 9 36.21 -4.75 11.03
CA GLY A 9 35.22 -5.65 10.44
C GLY A 9 34.08 -6.00 11.40
N ILE A 10 34.39 -6.31 12.67
CA ILE A 10 33.37 -6.60 13.69
C ILE A 10 32.51 -5.35 13.96
N SER A 11 33.12 -4.16 14.09
CA SER A 11 32.38 -2.92 14.29
C SER A 11 31.43 -2.64 13.12
N LEU A 12 31.85 -2.85 11.87
CA LEU A 12 30.98 -2.66 10.71
C LEU A 12 29.79 -3.62 10.72
N ILE A 13 30.00 -4.89 11.09
CA ILE A 13 28.91 -5.88 11.21
C ILE A 13 27.93 -5.46 12.30
N VAL A 14 28.43 -5.05 13.48
CA VAL A 14 27.58 -4.63 14.59
C VAL A 14 26.75 -3.40 14.23
N ILE A 15 27.35 -2.40 13.59
CA ILE A 15 26.65 -1.21 13.11
C ILE A 15 25.57 -1.61 12.08
N THR A 16 25.91 -2.50 11.15
CA THR A 16 24.97 -2.96 10.12
C THR A 16 23.77 -3.68 10.75
N LEU A 17 24.02 -4.61 11.68
CA LEU A 17 22.96 -5.32 12.40
C LEU A 17 22.10 -4.37 13.23
N PHE A 18 22.71 -3.42 13.92
CA PHE A 18 22.00 -2.41 14.68
C PHE A 18 21.11 -1.54 13.79
N THR A 19 21.61 -1.12 12.63
CA THR A 19 20.82 -0.36 11.64
C THR A 19 19.65 -1.18 11.12
N ILE A 20 19.88 -2.44 10.73
CA ILE A 20 18.79 -3.33 10.27
C ILE A 20 17.73 -3.50 11.36
N LEU A 21 18.16 -3.76 12.61
CA LEU A 21 17.24 -3.93 13.73
C LEU A 21 16.45 -2.65 14.01
N SER A 22 17.09 -1.48 13.93
CA SER A 22 16.43 -0.19 14.10
C SER A 22 15.37 0.05 13.01
N LEU A 23 15.69 -0.25 11.75
CA LEU A 23 14.75 -0.15 10.65
C LEU A 23 13.54 -1.06 10.86
N LEU A 24 13.76 -2.29 11.35
CA LEU A 24 12.67 -3.24 11.63
C LEU A 24 11.67 -2.71 12.66
N VAL A 25 12.11 -1.87 13.60
CA VAL A 25 11.24 -1.24 14.62
C VAL A 25 10.56 0.02 14.08
N VAL A 26 11.28 0.87 13.35
CA VAL A 26 10.78 2.19 12.92
C VAL A 26 9.86 2.09 11.69
N GLY A 27 9.96 1.01 10.90
CA GLY A 27 9.29 0.97 9.62
C GLY A 27 10.12 1.59 8.50
N TYR A 28 9.75 1.29 7.27
CA TYR A 28 10.19 2.06 6.11
C TYR A 28 8.97 2.31 5.25
N GLU A 29 8.19 3.31 5.64
CA GLU A 29 6.89 3.59 5.06
C GLU A 29 7.01 4.37 3.75
N PRO A 30 5.99 4.31 2.87
CA PRO A 30 5.96 5.10 1.65
C PRO A 30 5.96 6.60 1.96
N GLN A 31 6.47 7.40 1.01
CA GLN A 31 6.38 8.85 1.05
C GLN A 31 6.05 9.37 -0.34
N ASP A 32 4.87 9.98 -0.49
CA ASP A 32 4.32 10.45 -1.76
C ASP A 32 4.38 9.35 -2.84
N GLN A 33 5.20 9.56 -3.88
CA GLN A 33 5.37 8.63 -5.01
C GLN A 33 6.44 7.55 -4.75
N SER A 34 7.14 7.63 -3.61
CA SER A 34 8.25 6.73 -3.29
C SER A 34 7.74 5.51 -2.50
N PRO A 35 8.02 4.27 -2.96
CA PRO A 35 7.57 3.06 -2.28
C PRO A 35 8.34 2.81 -0.98
N GLY A 36 7.67 2.17 -0.04
CA GLY A 36 8.22 1.67 1.21
C GLY A 36 8.40 0.14 1.22
N LEU A 37 8.78 -0.37 2.39
CA LEU A 37 8.90 -1.78 2.72
C LEU A 37 7.79 -2.17 3.71
N TRP A 38 8.10 -2.34 4.99
CA TRP A 38 7.13 -2.71 6.02
C TRP A 38 6.49 -1.50 6.70
N LEU A 39 5.19 -1.62 6.93
CA LEU A 39 4.37 -0.67 7.68
C LEU A 39 4.42 -0.98 9.18
N THR A 40 4.26 0.07 9.98
CA THR A 40 4.25 0.00 11.44
C THR A 40 2.99 0.65 12.00
N GLY A 41 2.48 0.12 13.11
CA GLY A 41 1.23 0.57 13.72
C GLY A 41 0.59 -0.51 14.57
N GLU A 42 -0.60 -0.23 15.08
CA GLU A 42 -1.37 -1.16 15.91
C GLU A 42 -2.22 -2.08 15.03
N LEU A 43 -2.01 -3.39 15.13
CA LEU A 43 -2.81 -4.36 14.36
C LEU A 43 -4.24 -4.41 14.91
N ALA A 44 -5.20 -4.01 14.08
CA ALA A 44 -6.61 -4.27 14.32
C ALA A 44 -6.86 -5.78 14.17
N THR A 45 -7.39 -6.39 15.23
CA THR A 45 -7.72 -7.82 15.26
C THR A 45 -9.21 -8.09 15.09
N GLU A 46 -10.04 -7.05 15.12
CA GLU A 46 -11.48 -7.13 14.95
C GLU A 46 -11.85 -6.89 13.49
N ASP A 47 -12.91 -7.56 13.03
CA ASP A 47 -13.45 -7.35 11.70
C ASP A 47 -14.05 -5.93 11.60
N VAL A 48 -13.72 -5.22 10.52
CA VAL A 48 -14.20 -3.86 10.29
C VAL A 48 -15.60 -3.92 9.69
N ALA A 49 -16.62 -3.60 10.50
CA ALA A 49 -18.01 -3.58 10.05
C ALA A 49 -18.38 -2.32 9.25
N ASP A 50 -17.67 -1.21 9.45
CA ASP A 50 -17.93 0.08 8.81
C ASP A 50 -16.61 0.78 8.49
N TRP A 51 -16.42 1.12 7.22
CA TRP A 51 -15.25 1.82 6.71
C TRP A 51 -15.44 3.35 6.63
N SER A 52 -16.54 3.90 7.14
CA SER A 52 -16.84 5.35 7.11
C SER A 52 -15.75 6.21 7.78
N PHE A 53 -15.01 5.68 8.75
CA PHE A 53 -13.89 6.37 9.37
C PHE A 53 -12.76 6.71 8.37
N THR A 54 -12.70 6.01 7.22
CA THR A 54 -11.71 6.28 6.17
C THR A 54 -12.00 7.55 5.38
N GLU A 55 -13.18 8.16 5.53
CA GLU A 55 -13.53 9.41 4.86
C GLU A 55 -12.68 10.60 5.32
N GLN A 56 -12.12 10.54 6.53
CA GLN A 56 -11.17 11.56 7.02
C GLN A 56 -9.75 11.38 6.49
N HIS A 57 -9.47 10.29 5.76
CA HIS A 57 -8.15 9.96 5.23
C HIS A 57 -8.14 10.11 3.71
N GLU A 58 -7.35 11.08 3.23
CA GLU A 58 -7.15 11.26 1.78
C GLU A 58 -6.28 10.14 1.21
N GLU A 59 -5.21 9.77 1.89
CA GLU A 59 -4.29 8.73 1.47
C GLU A 59 -4.11 7.69 2.58
N ILE A 60 -3.90 6.45 2.15
CA ILE A 60 -3.57 5.32 3.02
C ILE A 60 -2.37 4.57 2.44
N PHE A 61 -1.78 3.67 3.22
CA PHE A 61 -0.71 2.81 2.73
C PHE A 61 -1.19 1.38 2.51
N VAL A 62 -0.76 0.78 1.42
CA VAL A 62 -0.97 -0.64 1.12
C VAL A 62 0.37 -1.35 1.05
N GLN A 63 0.58 -2.32 1.93
CA GLN A 63 1.70 -3.23 1.91
C GLN A 63 1.30 -4.54 1.23
N THR A 64 2.08 -4.88 0.20
CA THR A 64 1.90 -6.07 -0.62
C THR A 64 3.04 -7.06 -0.38
N ARG A 65 2.77 -8.34 -0.66
CA ARG A 65 3.80 -9.39 -0.60
C ARG A 65 4.55 -9.41 -1.92
N SER A 66 5.88 -9.32 -1.90
CA SER A 66 6.70 -9.52 -3.10
C SER A 66 7.16 -10.98 -3.23
N PRO A 67 7.62 -11.43 -4.42
CA PRO A 67 8.15 -12.80 -4.59
C PRO A 67 9.41 -13.07 -3.76
N TRP A 68 10.09 -12.00 -3.32
CA TRP A 68 11.38 -12.05 -2.64
C TRP A 68 11.25 -12.00 -1.11
N LEU A 69 10.04 -12.18 -0.58
CA LEU A 69 9.70 -12.10 0.86
C LEU A 69 9.98 -10.74 1.52
N ILE A 70 10.46 -9.75 0.76
CA ILE A 70 10.59 -8.37 1.20
C ILE A 70 9.24 -7.67 0.98
N PRO A 71 8.60 -7.09 2.01
CA PRO A 71 7.38 -6.32 1.83
C PRO A 71 7.57 -5.14 0.88
N HIS A 72 6.53 -4.78 0.14
CA HIS A 72 6.54 -3.60 -0.72
C HIS A 72 5.27 -2.79 -0.44
N SER A 73 5.43 -1.58 0.06
CA SER A 73 4.33 -0.69 0.38
C SER A 73 4.28 0.53 -0.54
N VAL A 74 3.09 1.06 -0.78
CA VAL A 74 2.87 2.29 -1.55
C VAL A 74 1.76 3.13 -0.91
N THR A 75 1.79 4.42 -1.19
CA THR A 75 0.65 5.32 -0.97
C THR A 75 -0.42 5.05 -2.02
N THR A 76 -1.68 4.97 -1.59
CA THR A 76 -2.85 4.79 -2.45
C THR A 76 -4.02 5.58 -1.91
N TYR A 77 -4.99 5.81 -2.78
CA TYR A 77 -6.22 6.50 -2.43
C TYR A 77 -7.33 5.50 -2.14
N CYS A 78 -8.30 5.92 -1.34
CA CYS A 78 -9.37 5.05 -0.89
C CYS A 78 -10.72 5.78 -0.84
N ALA A 79 -11.80 5.05 -1.08
CA ALA A 79 -13.15 5.58 -0.99
C ALA A 79 -14.11 4.46 -0.56
N THR A 80 -15.20 4.85 0.08
CA THR A 80 -16.33 3.96 0.35
C THR A 80 -17.43 4.14 -0.69
N TYR A 81 -18.10 3.05 -1.06
CA TYR A 81 -19.29 3.07 -1.90
C TYR A 81 -20.17 1.86 -1.56
N ASN A 82 -21.46 2.08 -1.29
CA ASN A 82 -22.41 1.04 -0.86
C ASN A 82 -21.84 0.12 0.24
N ASP A 83 -21.38 0.73 1.34
CA ASP A 83 -20.80 0.05 2.51
C ASP A 83 -19.54 -0.81 2.23
N SER A 84 -19.02 -0.75 1.00
CA SER A 84 -17.80 -1.44 0.59
C SER A 84 -16.64 -0.45 0.50
N PHE A 85 -15.43 -0.94 0.78
CA PHE A 85 -14.21 -0.14 0.78
C PHE A 85 -13.34 -0.47 -0.44
N TYR A 86 -12.88 0.57 -1.13
CA TYR A 86 -12.17 0.44 -2.39
C TYR A 86 -10.83 1.18 -2.37
N LEU A 87 -9.86 0.63 -3.10
CA LEU A 87 -8.55 1.22 -3.36
C LEU A 87 -8.40 1.57 -4.84
N PHE A 88 -7.66 2.64 -5.09
CA PHE A 88 -7.51 3.24 -6.42
C PHE A 88 -6.07 3.20 -6.93
N SER A 89 -5.89 2.63 -8.12
CA SER A 89 -4.59 2.55 -8.79
C SER A 89 -4.63 3.35 -10.10
N ALA A 90 -4.16 4.59 -10.04
CA ALA A 90 -4.17 5.53 -11.17
C ALA A 90 -2.97 5.36 -12.11
N TYR A 91 -3.21 5.37 -13.43
CA TYR A 91 -2.21 5.19 -14.49
C TYR A 91 -2.08 6.46 -15.35
N TYR A 92 -1.78 7.61 -14.72
CA TYR A 92 -1.69 8.92 -15.39
C TYR A 92 -0.75 9.01 -16.60
N GLY A 93 0.26 8.13 -16.70
CA GLY A 93 1.23 8.10 -17.81
C GLY A 93 0.92 7.03 -18.87
N GLY A 94 -0.24 6.36 -18.78
CA GLY A 94 -0.54 5.14 -19.53
C GLY A 94 0.29 3.94 -19.05
N GLY A 95 0.19 2.81 -19.77
CA GLY A 95 0.86 1.55 -19.46
C GLY A 95 -0.12 0.44 -19.08
N ASP A 96 0.36 -0.79 -19.08
CA ASP A 96 -0.51 -1.95 -18.95
C ASP A 96 -0.64 -2.41 -17.49
N PHE A 97 -1.87 -2.75 -17.11
CA PHE A 97 -2.13 -3.47 -15.86
C PHE A 97 -1.82 -4.96 -16.02
N PRO A 98 -1.23 -5.62 -15.00
CA PRO A 98 -0.78 -5.07 -13.72
C PRO A 98 0.70 -4.64 -13.73
N ASP A 99 1.37 -4.64 -14.89
CA ASP A 99 2.83 -4.60 -14.97
C ASP A 99 3.46 -3.24 -14.72
N LEU A 100 2.77 -2.14 -15.04
CA LEU A 100 3.30 -0.79 -14.79
C LEU A 100 3.55 -0.52 -13.30
N ARG A 101 2.63 -0.97 -12.43
CA ARG A 101 2.70 -0.72 -10.99
C ARG A 101 3.02 -2.00 -10.24
N ARG A 102 4.19 -2.04 -9.61
CA ARG A 102 4.69 -3.21 -8.88
C ARG A 102 3.70 -3.76 -7.84
N TRP A 103 3.00 -2.88 -7.13
CA TRP A 103 2.03 -3.30 -6.12
C TRP A 103 0.82 -4.02 -6.74
N ASN A 104 0.33 -3.58 -7.90
CA ASN A 104 -0.71 -4.30 -8.64
C ASN A 104 -0.24 -5.71 -9.04
N LYS A 105 0.98 -5.82 -9.57
CA LYS A 105 1.58 -7.13 -9.90
C LYS A 105 1.70 -8.04 -8.68
N ASN A 106 2.00 -7.47 -7.52
CA ASN A 106 2.04 -8.22 -6.27
C ASN A 106 0.64 -8.69 -5.84
N VAL A 107 -0.37 -7.82 -5.89
CA VAL A 107 -1.76 -8.12 -5.51
C VAL A 107 -2.38 -9.18 -6.42
N VAL A 108 -2.17 -9.09 -7.74
CA VAL A 108 -2.64 -10.11 -8.70
C VAL A 108 -2.04 -11.49 -8.40
N ARG A 109 -0.81 -11.54 -7.89
CA ARG A 109 -0.14 -12.78 -7.50
C ARG A 109 -0.57 -13.30 -6.13
N ASP A 110 -0.68 -12.41 -5.15
CA ASP A 110 -1.09 -12.69 -3.77
C ASP A 110 -1.97 -11.53 -3.27
N PRO A 111 -3.30 -11.73 -3.17
CA PRO A 111 -4.25 -10.65 -2.90
C PRO A 111 -4.23 -10.21 -1.43
N ARG A 112 -3.49 -10.92 -0.56
CA ARG A 112 -3.39 -10.61 0.86
C ARG A 112 -2.46 -9.41 1.05
N VAL A 113 -3.00 -8.36 1.65
CA VAL A 113 -2.32 -7.09 1.89
C VAL A 113 -2.41 -6.72 3.37
N ARG A 114 -1.59 -5.73 3.75
CA ARG A 114 -1.75 -5.00 5.00
C ARG A 114 -1.98 -3.54 4.68
N LEU A 115 -3.10 -3.00 5.13
CA LEU A 115 -3.43 -1.59 5.00
C LEU A 115 -2.96 -0.85 6.25
N LYS A 116 -2.47 0.37 6.10
CA LYS A 116 -2.29 1.32 7.21
C LYS A 116 -3.19 2.51 6.99
N ILE A 117 -4.07 2.78 7.95
CA ILE A 117 -5.01 3.90 7.94
C ILE A 117 -4.85 4.62 9.28
N GLY A 118 -4.34 5.85 9.25
CA GLY A 118 -3.83 6.49 10.46
C GLY A 118 -2.72 5.65 11.10
N ASP A 119 -2.85 5.35 12.39
CA ASP A 119 -1.88 4.54 13.14
C ASP A 119 -2.25 3.05 13.23
N GLN A 120 -3.36 2.63 12.61
CA GLN A 120 -3.85 1.26 12.65
C GLN A 120 -3.49 0.46 11.40
N LEU A 121 -3.21 -0.82 11.60
CA LEU A 121 -2.91 -1.80 10.58
C LEU A 121 -4.08 -2.78 10.43
N PHE A 122 -4.45 -3.08 9.19
CA PHE A 122 -5.54 -4.01 8.86
C PHE A 122 -5.01 -5.06 7.87
N ASP A 123 -5.00 -6.33 8.28
CA ASP A 123 -4.69 -7.43 7.36
C ASP A 123 -5.95 -7.77 6.56
N GLN A 124 -5.87 -7.64 5.24
CA GLN A 124 -7.03 -7.67 4.34
C GLN A 124 -6.74 -8.45 3.07
N THR A 125 -7.80 -8.76 2.31
CA THR A 125 -7.68 -9.32 0.95
C THR A 125 -8.25 -8.34 -0.08
N LEU A 126 -7.55 -8.16 -1.19
CA LEU A 126 -8.01 -7.33 -2.30
C LEU A 126 -8.60 -8.17 -3.43
N SER A 127 -9.75 -7.73 -3.94
CA SER A 127 -10.38 -8.25 -5.16
C SER A 127 -10.29 -7.20 -6.26
N TYR A 128 -9.75 -7.56 -7.43
CA TYR A 128 -9.75 -6.66 -8.59
C TYR A 128 -11.15 -6.60 -9.21
N ILE A 129 -11.65 -5.39 -9.44
CA ILE A 129 -12.97 -5.16 -10.02
C ILE A 129 -12.83 -4.81 -11.50
N ASP A 130 -13.32 -5.68 -12.36
CA ASP A 130 -13.34 -5.46 -13.82
C ASP A 130 -14.73 -5.06 -14.35
N ASP A 131 -15.79 -5.38 -13.60
CA ASP A 131 -17.17 -5.06 -13.96
C ASP A 131 -17.42 -3.55 -14.01
N GLU A 132 -17.66 -3.02 -15.21
CA GLU A 132 -17.88 -1.60 -15.46
C GLU A 132 -19.11 -1.04 -14.71
N SER A 133 -20.12 -1.88 -14.44
CA SER A 133 -21.30 -1.47 -13.67
C SER A 133 -20.99 -1.15 -12.21
N ILE A 134 -19.90 -1.72 -11.68
CA ILE A 134 -19.37 -1.42 -10.35
C ILE A 134 -18.30 -0.32 -10.45
N ARG A 135 -17.39 -0.43 -11.43
CA ARG A 135 -16.26 0.51 -11.56
C ARG A 135 -16.72 1.95 -11.80
N THR A 136 -17.75 2.15 -12.62
CA THR A 136 -18.24 3.49 -12.97
C THR A 136 -18.70 4.29 -11.74
N PRO A 137 -19.66 3.79 -10.92
CA PRO A 137 -20.09 4.53 -9.75
C PRO A 137 -19.00 4.63 -8.67
N VAL A 138 -18.14 3.61 -8.51
CA VAL A 138 -17.01 3.69 -7.57
C VAL A 138 -16.00 4.76 -8.01
N HIS A 139 -15.66 4.81 -9.30
CA HIS A 139 -14.82 5.88 -9.84
C HIS A 139 -15.43 7.26 -9.61
N GLN A 140 -16.75 7.42 -9.75
CA GLN A 140 -17.42 8.67 -9.41
C GLN A 140 -17.27 9.03 -7.93
N ALA A 141 -17.42 8.05 -7.02
CA ALA A 141 -17.19 8.27 -5.58
C ALA A 141 -15.74 8.75 -5.29
N PHE A 142 -14.75 8.24 -6.03
CA PHE A 142 -13.39 8.79 -5.98
C PHE A 142 -13.33 10.24 -6.49
N VAL A 143 -13.90 10.54 -7.66
CA VAL A 143 -13.90 11.91 -8.20
C VAL A 143 -14.56 12.90 -7.22
N ASP A 144 -15.64 12.48 -6.56
CA ASP A 144 -16.37 13.30 -5.60
C ASP A 144 -15.56 13.51 -4.30
N LYS A 145 -14.86 12.48 -3.83
CA LYS A 145 -13.97 12.56 -2.64
C LYS A 145 -12.73 13.42 -2.90
N TYR A 146 -12.24 13.45 -4.14
CA TYR A 146 -11.00 14.14 -4.51
C TYR A 146 -11.22 15.21 -5.61
N PRO A 147 -11.99 16.27 -5.33
CA PRO A 147 -12.36 17.29 -6.33
C PRO A 147 -11.16 18.08 -6.88
N GLN A 148 -10.02 18.06 -6.18
CA GLN A 148 -8.77 18.70 -6.58
C GLN A 148 -8.01 17.93 -7.66
N TRP A 149 -8.38 16.68 -7.95
CA TRP A 149 -7.69 15.89 -8.97
C TRP A 149 -8.20 16.21 -10.38
N ALA A 150 -7.27 16.23 -11.33
CA ALA A 150 -7.62 15.87 -12.70
C ALA A 150 -7.88 14.36 -12.72
N SER A 151 -9.14 13.95 -12.91
CA SER A 151 -9.47 12.53 -13.02
C SER A 151 -8.64 11.90 -14.15
N PRO A 152 -7.96 10.76 -13.91
CA PRO A 152 -7.25 10.01 -14.96
C PRO A 152 -8.20 9.41 -16.01
N GLY A 153 -9.52 9.43 -15.78
CA GLY A 153 -10.49 8.69 -16.58
C GLY A 153 -10.62 7.24 -16.11
N LEU A 154 -11.79 6.64 -16.36
CA LEU A 154 -12.10 5.27 -15.95
C LEU A 154 -11.16 4.24 -16.61
N GLU A 155 -10.72 4.53 -17.83
CA GLU A 155 -9.83 3.70 -18.64
C GLU A 155 -8.40 3.63 -18.10
N ASN A 156 -7.95 4.64 -17.34
CA ASN A 156 -6.61 4.70 -16.75
C ASN A 156 -6.63 4.41 -15.25
N VAL A 157 -7.66 3.72 -14.77
CA VAL A 157 -7.87 3.41 -13.36
C VAL A 157 -8.20 1.95 -13.17
N HIS A 158 -7.50 1.36 -12.21
CA HIS A 158 -7.77 0.02 -11.71
C HIS A 158 -8.27 0.10 -10.27
N ILE A 159 -9.39 -0.56 -10.00
CA ILE A 159 -10.11 -0.50 -8.73
C ILE A 159 -10.01 -1.85 -8.05
N PHE A 160 -9.70 -1.83 -6.75
CA PHE A 160 -9.70 -3.01 -5.90
C PHE A 160 -10.72 -2.85 -4.79
N GLN A 161 -11.51 -3.87 -4.51
CA GLN A 161 -12.35 -3.94 -3.32
C GLN A 161 -11.59 -4.62 -2.18
N VAL A 162 -11.73 -4.11 -0.96
CA VAL A 162 -11.28 -4.75 0.27
C VAL A 162 -12.36 -5.73 0.75
N LEU A 163 -11.98 -6.98 1.01
CA LEU A 163 -12.86 -8.10 1.39
C LEU A 163 -12.74 -8.45 2.88
#